data_AF-A0A7Y9G4M9-F1
#
_entry.id   AF-A0A7Y9G4M9-F1
#
_cell.length_a   1.000
_cell.length_b   1.000
_cell.length_c   1.000
_cell.angle_alpha   90.00
_cell.angle_beta   90.00
_cell.angle_gamma   90.00
#
_symmetry.space_group_name_H-M   'P 1'
#
loop_
_entity.id
_entity.type
_entity.pdbx_description
1 polymer ?
#
loop_
_entity_poly.entity_id
_entity_poly.type
_entity_poly.pdbx_seq_one_letter_code
_entity_poly.pdbx_strand_id
1 'polypeptide(L)' 'MYAWIWRRLPGAWQTKTATALGLFVAIAVLLWYVVFPWVEPKVQFDHGVVQDPAPSGSATPG' A
#
# COMPACT_ATOMS: atom_id res chain seq x y z
N MET A 1 -13.44 -7.46 35.27
CA MET A 1 -14.38 -6.95 34.25
C MET A 1 -14.04 -7.26 32.78
N TYR A 2 -12.93 -7.94 32.45
CA TYR A 2 -12.75 -8.53 31.09
C TYR A 2 -12.90 -10.05 31.07
N ALA A 3 -12.81 -10.72 32.23
CA ALA A 3 -12.80 -12.18 32.35
C ALA A 3 -14.08 -12.90 31.85
N TRP A 4 -15.23 -12.21 31.80
CA TRP A 4 -16.49 -12.83 31.40
C TRP A 4 -16.59 -13.02 29.88
N ILE A 5 -16.07 -12.06 29.10
CA ILE A 5 -16.03 -12.11 27.63
C ILE A 5 -15.04 -13.15 27.10
N TRP A 6 -13.98 -13.44 27.86
CA TRP A 6 -12.98 -14.46 27.50
C TRP A 6 -13.44 -15.90 27.79
N ARG A 7 -14.61 -16.10 28.42
CA ARG A 7 -15.11 -17.42 28.87
C ARG A 7 -16.17 -18.04 27.97
N ARG A 8 -16.56 -17.36 26.87
CA ARG A 8 -17.62 -17.82 25.94
C ARG A 8 -17.11 -18.34 24.60
N LEU A 9 -15.81 -18.25 24.33
CA LEU A 9 -15.20 -18.86 23.14
C LEU A 9 -14.50 -20.18 23.51
N PRO A 10 -14.82 -21.31 22.86
CA PRO A 10 -14.04 -22.53 23.01
C PRO A 10 -12.69 -22.33 22.31
N GLY A 11 -11.63 -22.09 23.07
CA GLY A 11 -10.26 -21.96 22.56
C GLY A 11 -9.45 -20.85 23.23
N ALA A 12 -8.17 -21.14 23.51
CA ALA A 12 -7.25 -20.32 24.30
C ALA A 12 -6.80 -19.02 23.58
N TRP A 13 -5.97 -18.21 24.27
CA TRP A 13 -5.44 -16.89 23.85
C TRP A 13 -5.09 -16.83 22.37
N GLN A 14 -4.54 -17.92 21.82
CA GLN A 14 -4.17 -18.07 20.42
C GLN A 14 -5.28 -17.64 19.45
N THR A 15 -6.55 -17.94 19.73
CA THR A 15 -7.68 -17.58 18.84
C THR A 15 -7.90 -16.07 18.76
N LYS A 16 -7.76 -15.36 19.88
CA LYS A 16 -7.91 -13.90 19.93
C LYS A 16 -6.76 -13.20 19.22
N THR A 17 -5.54 -13.69 19.43
CA THR A 17 -4.36 -13.22 18.68
C THR A 17 -4.49 -13.56 17.20
N ALA A 18 -5.00 -14.73 16.83
CA ALA A 18 -5.21 -15.13 15.45
C ALA A 18 -6.27 -14.24 14.76
N THR A 19 -7.35 -13.88 15.44
CA THR A 19 -8.34 -12.92 14.89
C THR A 19 -7.74 -11.52 14.71
N ALA A 20 -7.01 -11.00 15.70
CA ALA A 20 -6.38 -9.69 15.59
C ALA A 20 -5.32 -9.66 14.47
N LEU A 21 -4.51 -10.70 14.39
CA LEU A 21 -3.51 -10.90 13.34
C LEU A 21 -4.19 -11.06 11.97
N GLY A 22 -5.28 -11.81 11.90
CA GLY A 22 -6.09 -11.98 10.69
C GLY A 22 -6.68 -10.66 10.19
N LEU A 23 -7.18 -9.81 11.09
CA LEU A 23 -7.65 -8.48 10.73
C LEU A 23 -6.52 -7.60 10.17
N PHE A 24 -5.35 -7.66 10.81
CA PHE A 24 -4.19 -6.90 10.36
C PHE A 24 -3.73 -7.35 8.97
N VAL A 25 -3.63 -8.66 8.74
CA VAL A 25 -3.30 -9.23 7.42
C VAL A 25 -4.37 -8.86 6.39
N ALA A 26 -5.65 -8.91 6.75
CA ALA A 26 -6.72 -8.52 5.84
C ALA A 26 -6.59 -7.06 5.38
N ILE A 27 -6.27 -6.14 6.30
CA ILE A 27 -6.01 -4.74 5.98
C ILE A 27 -4.76 -4.58 5.10
N ALA A 28 -3.67 -5.28 5.43
CA ALA A 28 -2.44 -5.23 4.65
C ALA A 28 -2.64 -5.73 3.20
N VAL A 29 -3.38 -6.83 3.03
CA VAL A 29 -3.77 -7.38 1.71
C VAL A 29 -4.63 -6.37 0.96
N LEU A 30 -5.61 -5.75 1.62
CA LEU A 30 -6.49 -4.76 0.99
C LEU A 30 -5.70 -3.52 0.54
N LEU A 31 -4.77 -3.03 1.36
CA LEU A 31 -3.83 -1.97 0.98
C LEU A 31 -3.00 -2.38 -0.25
N TRP A 32 -2.43 -3.59 -0.22
CA TRP A 32 -1.55 -4.08 -1.28
C TRP A 32 -2.26 -4.28 -2.63
N TYR A 33 -3.45 -4.88 -2.63
CA TYR A 33 -4.15 -5.25 -3.87
C TYR A 33 -5.22 -4.24 -4.31
N VAL A 34 -5.64 -3.31 -3.45
CA VAL A 34 -6.66 -2.30 -3.81
C VAL A 34 -6.07 -0.90 -3.79
N VAL A 35 -5.38 -0.52 -2.71
CA VAL A 35 -4.90 0.86 -2.56
C VAL A 35 -3.70 1.12 -3.46
N PHE A 36 -2.72 0.24 -3.53
CA PHE A 36 -1.58 0.41 -4.45
C PHE A 36 -2.02 0.52 -5.92
N PRO A 37 -2.87 -0.37 -6.46
CA PRO A 37 -3.37 -0.22 -7.83
C PRO A 37 -4.20 1.04 -8.05
N TRP A 38 -4.85 1.57 -7.00
CA TRP A 38 -5.58 2.83 -7.07
C TRP A 38 -4.65 4.06 -6.99
N VAL A 39 -3.50 3.93 -6.32
CA VAL A 39 -2.48 4.97 -6.16
C VAL A 39 -1.51 5.02 -7.34
N GLU A 40 -1.18 3.89 -7.95
CA GLU A 40 -0.26 3.78 -9.10
C GLU A 40 -0.62 4.75 -10.24
N PRO A 41 -1.89 4.86 -10.68
CA PRO A 41 -2.30 5.87 -11.64
C PRO A 41 -2.01 7.29 -11.13
N LYS A 42 -2.28 7.58 -9.86
CA LYS A 42 -2.11 8.93 -9.29
C LYS A 42 -0.65 9.37 -9.16
N VAL A 43 0.28 8.44 -8.96
CA VAL A 43 1.72 8.74 -8.82
C VAL A 43 2.39 8.93 -10.18
N GLN A 44 1.93 8.22 -11.22
CA GLN A 44 2.52 8.28 -12.56
C GLN A 44 2.15 9.54 -13.35
N PHE A 45 1.18 10.34 -12.88
CA PHE A 45 0.79 11.58 -13.56
C PHE A 45 1.47 12.85 -13.03
N ASP A 46 2.32 12.75 -12.00
CA ASP A 46 2.95 13.91 -11.38
C ASP A 46 4.42 14.09 -11.81
N HIS A 47 4.65 14.27 -13.12
CA HIS A 47 5.93 14.66 -13.76
C HIS A 47 6.81 13.50 -14.24
N GLY A 48 6.56 13.03 -15.47
CA GLY A 48 7.62 12.48 -16.30
C GLY A 48 8.62 13.59 -16.63
N VAL A 49 9.82 13.52 -16.04
CA VAL A 49 10.95 14.44 -16.31
C VAL A 49 11.65 14.17 -17.66
N VAL A 50 10.90 13.81 -18.71
CA VAL A 50 11.49 13.54 -20.04
C VAL A 50 10.58 14.03 -21.18
N GLN A 51 10.62 15.34 -21.44
CA GLN A 51 10.35 16.01 -22.73
C GLN A 51 11.25 17.26 -22.67
N ASP A 52 12.52 17.19 -23.07
CA ASP A 52 13.00 17.19 -24.45
C ASP A 52 14.39 16.52 -24.55
N PRO A 53 14.70 15.72 -25.60
CA PRO A 53 16.08 15.50 -25.99
C PRO A 53 16.65 16.83 -26.51
N ALA A 54 17.79 17.25 -25.97
CA ALA A 54 18.47 18.46 -26.36
C ALA A 54 18.59 18.63 -27.89
N PRO A 55 18.33 19.83 -28.46
CA PRO A 55 18.85 20.15 -29.78
C PRO A 55 20.36 20.46 -29.65
N SER A 56 21.17 19.40 -29.56
CA SER A 56 22.59 19.47 -29.92
C SER A 56 22.68 19.63 -31.43
N GLY A 57 22.63 20.85 -31.96
CA GLY A 57 22.68 21.02 -33.41
C GLY A 57 22.40 22.40 -33.99
N SER A 58 23.07 23.46 -33.53
CA SER A 58 23.48 24.55 -34.42
C SER A 58 24.59 25.38 -33.76
N ALA A 59 25.81 24.84 -33.77
CA ALA A 59 26.97 25.72 -33.85
C ALA A 59 26.87 26.46 -35.19
N THR A 60 26.50 27.74 -35.16
CA THR A 60 26.71 28.64 -36.29
C THR A 60 28.05 29.32 -36.08
N PRO A 61 29.10 28.99 -36.86
CA PRO A 61 30.27 29.85 -36.98
C PRO A 61 29.92 30.97 -37.97
N GLY A 62 30.15 32.23 -37.58
CA GLY A 62 29.94 33.42 -38.40
C GLY A 62 29.99 34.68 -37.57
#